data_AF-A0A453NEU1-F1
#
_entry.id   AF-A0A453NEU1-F1
#
_cell.length_a   1.000
_cell.length_b   1.000
_cell.length_c   1.000
_cell.angle_alpha   90.00
_cell.angle_beta   90.00
_cell.angle_gamma   90.00
#
_symmetry.space_group_name_H-M   'P 1'
#
loop_
_entity.id
_entity.type
_entity.pdbx_description
1 polymer ?
#
loop_
_entity_poly.entity_id
_entity_poly.type
_entity_poly.pdbx_seq_one_letter_code
_entity_poly.pdbx_strand_id
1 'polypeptide(L)'
;QAVRRRFDKRIYIPLPDLKARQRMLKVHLGDTPHSLTKSDFESVAHRTDGFSGSDIAVCLKDVLFEPIRKTQDAMFFFRSEDGGGTWTPCGPKQPGAVQTTMEELAAEGMADQTSTRSLRGRDRR
;
A
#
# COMPACT_ATOMS: atom_id res chain seq x y z
N GLN A 1 22.05 37.04 3.05
CA GLN A 1 20.90 37.96 2.82
C GLN A 1 20.79 38.52 1.39
N ALA A 2 21.73 38.27 0.46
CA ALA A 2 21.69 38.83 -0.91
C ALA A 2 20.67 38.18 -1.87
N VAL A 3 20.42 36.87 -1.74
CA VAL A 3 19.54 36.11 -2.66
C VAL A 3 18.07 36.55 -2.53
N ARG A 4 17.59 36.81 -1.31
CA ARG A 4 16.20 37.25 -1.04
C ARG A 4 15.82 38.60 -1.67
N ARG A 5 16.79 39.42 -2.05
CA ARG A 5 16.58 40.74 -2.69
C ARG A 5 16.48 40.66 -4.21
N ARG A 6 16.76 39.49 -4.80
CA ARG A 6 16.69 39.23 -6.25
C ARG A 6 15.39 38.55 -6.67
N PHE A 7 14.49 38.28 -5.73
CA PHE A 7 13.17 37.70 -5.96
C PHE A 7 12.11 38.70 -5.50
N ASP A 8 11.60 39.49 -6.44
CA ASP A 8 10.63 40.56 -6.17
C ASP A 8 9.26 40.02 -5.79
N LYS A 9 8.90 38.85 -6.30
CA LYS A 9 7.64 38.17 -5.99
C LYS A 9 7.84 37.09 -4.94
N ARG A 10 7.00 37.13 -3.90
CA ARG A 10 6.93 36.10 -2.86
C ARG A 10 5.56 35.44 -2.94
N ILE A 11 5.53 34.17 -3.33
CA ILE A 11 4.32 33.37 -3.41
C ILE A 11 4.31 32.42 -2.22
N TYR A 12 3.31 32.55 -1.36
CA TYR A 12 3.08 31.60 -0.28
C TYR A 12 2.34 30.38 -0.85
N ILE A 13 2.84 29.19 -0.53
CA ILE A 13 2.19 27.92 -0.88
C ILE A 13 1.65 27.34 0.43
N PRO A 14 0.32 27.34 0.64
CA PRO A 14 -0.27 26.79 1.85
C PRO A 14 -0.20 25.25 1.86
N LEU A 15 -0.53 24.68 3.01
CA LEU A 15 -0.80 23.25 3.12
C LEU A 15 -1.99 22.83 2.24
N PRO A 16 -2.03 21.58 1.77
CA PRO A 16 -3.11 21.10 0.91
C PRO A 16 -4.44 21.07 1.67
N ASP A 17 -5.50 21.54 0.99
CA ASP A 17 -6.87 21.40 1.46
C ASP A 17 -7.35 19.94 1.39
N LEU A 18 -8.53 19.66 1.95
CA LEU A 18 -9.11 18.32 1.99
C LEU A 18 -9.18 17.66 0.60
N LYS A 19 -9.61 18.39 -0.42
CA LYS A 19 -9.76 17.86 -1.80
C LYS A 19 -8.40 17.58 -2.44
N ALA A 20 -7.42 18.46 -2.21
CA ALA A 20 -6.05 18.26 -2.62
C ALA A 20 -5.49 17.00 -1.96
N ARG A 21 -5.64 16.82 -0.64
CA ARG A 21 -5.19 15.59 0.05
C ARG A 21 -5.85 14.33 -0.50
N GLN A 22 -7.16 14.34 -0.75
CA GLN A 22 -7.85 13.21 -1.41
C GLN A 22 -7.24 12.89 -2.78
N ARG A 23 -6.94 13.92 -3.58
CA ARG A 23 -6.32 13.75 -4.90
C ARG A 23 -4.88 13.23 -4.77
N MET A 24 -4.11 13.77 -3.83
CA MET A 24 -2.74 13.33 -3.56
C MET A 24 -2.71 11.86 -3.17
N LEU A 25 -3.63 11.41 -2.30
CA LEU A 25 -3.74 10.01 -1.91
C LEU A 25 -3.94 9.10 -3.14
N LYS A 26 -4.82 9.50 -4.07
CA LYS A 26 -5.07 8.73 -5.30
C LYS A 26 -3.87 8.73 -6.24
N VAL A 27 -3.21 9.89 -6.40
CA VAL A 27 -2.04 10.03 -7.26
C VAL A 27 -0.88 9.18 -6.75
N HIS A 28 -0.62 9.21 -5.43
CA HIS A 28 0.46 8.43 -4.82
C HIS A 28 0.17 6.93 -4.76
N LEU A 29 -1.10 6.53 -4.73
CA LEU A 29 -1.48 5.11 -4.83
C LEU A 29 -1.29 4.56 -6.25
N GLY A 30 -1.49 5.41 -7.27
CA GLY A 30 -1.31 5.07 -8.68
C GLY A 30 -2.21 3.91 -9.13
N ASP A 31 -1.64 3.02 -9.93
CA ASP A 31 -2.33 1.84 -10.48
C ASP A 31 -2.23 0.59 -9.57
N THR A 32 -1.76 0.77 -8.34
CA THR A 32 -1.62 -0.34 -7.40
C THR A 32 -2.98 -0.96 -7.12
N PRO A 33 -3.20 -2.27 -7.35
CA PRO A 33 -4.48 -2.89 -7.10
C PRO A 33 -4.91 -2.75 -5.64
N HIS A 34 -6.08 -2.15 -5.41
CA HIS A 34 -6.61 -1.91 -4.08
C HIS A 34 -8.12 -2.15 -4.03
N SER A 35 -8.65 -2.40 -2.83
CA SER A 35 -10.10 -2.51 -2.57
C SER A 35 -10.71 -1.24 -1.98
N LEU A 36 -9.94 -0.14 -1.90
CA LEU A 36 -10.39 1.13 -1.33
C LEU A 36 -11.47 1.79 -2.19
N THR A 37 -12.53 2.24 -1.53
CA THR A 37 -13.64 2.98 -2.12
C THR A 37 -13.40 4.49 -2.08
N LYS A 38 -14.22 5.27 -2.81
CA LYS A 38 -14.15 6.75 -2.76
C LYS A 38 -14.35 7.29 -1.33
N SER A 39 -15.23 6.67 -0.55
CA SER A 39 -15.49 7.04 0.84
C SER A 39 -14.28 6.81 1.74
N ASP A 40 -13.47 5.78 1.45
CA ASP A 40 -12.25 5.50 2.22
C ASP A 40 -11.20 6.59 2.02
N PHE A 41 -11.00 7.03 0.77
CA PHE A 41 -10.11 8.17 0.48
C PHE A 41 -10.56 9.46 1.16
N GLU A 42 -11.88 9.69 1.24
CA GLU A 42 -12.43 10.85 1.93
C GLU A 42 -12.18 10.78 3.43
N SER A 43 -12.45 9.63 4.05
CA SER A 43 -12.16 9.39 5.46
C SER A 43 -10.67 9.58 5.79
N VAL A 44 -9.76 9.03 4.99
CA VAL A 44 -8.32 9.21 5.19
C VAL A 44 -7.91 10.67 5.03
N ALA A 45 -8.43 11.39 4.03
CA ALA A 45 -8.11 12.79 3.83
C ALA A 45 -8.59 13.71 4.96
N HIS A 46 -9.70 13.37 5.61
CA HIS A 46 -10.15 14.04 6.83
C HIS A 46 -9.20 13.79 8.00
N ARG A 47 -8.65 12.58 8.11
CA ARG A 47 -7.71 12.21 9.18
C ARG A 47 -6.30 12.78 8.99
N THR A 48 -5.93 13.18 7.78
CA THR A 48 -4.62 13.77 7.45
C THR A 48 -4.64 15.30 7.42
N ASP A 49 -5.49 15.92 8.24
CA ASP A 49 -5.50 17.38 8.32
C ASP A 49 -4.19 17.95 8.87
N GLY A 50 -3.70 19.01 8.24
CA GLY A 50 -2.38 19.59 8.53
C GLY A 50 -1.19 18.87 7.89
N PHE A 51 -1.39 17.76 7.19
CA PHE A 51 -0.30 17.04 6.53
C PHE A 51 0.20 17.81 5.30
N SER A 52 1.51 17.87 5.12
CA SER A 52 2.11 18.35 3.88
C SER A 52 2.02 17.27 2.79
N GLY A 53 2.33 17.66 1.56
CA GLY A 53 2.40 16.71 0.46
C GLY A 53 3.42 15.59 0.67
N SER A 54 4.55 15.92 1.31
CA SER A 54 5.61 14.96 1.64
C SER A 54 5.14 13.94 2.69
N ASP A 55 4.40 14.38 3.70
CA ASP A 55 3.89 13.49 4.76
C ASP A 55 2.94 12.45 4.17
N ILE A 56 2.03 12.88 3.28
CA ILE A 56 1.11 11.99 2.57
C ILE A 56 1.87 10.96 1.73
N ALA A 57 2.91 11.40 1.01
CA ALA A 57 3.73 10.53 0.19
C ALA A 57 4.47 9.47 1.02
N VAL A 58 5.05 9.86 2.15
CA VAL A 58 5.74 8.94 3.06
C VAL A 58 4.76 7.91 3.66
N CYS A 59 3.63 8.36 4.19
CA CYS A 59 2.63 7.46 4.75
C CYS A 59 2.14 6.42 3.72
N LEU A 60 1.86 6.84 2.48
CA LEU A 60 1.43 5.90 1.45
C LEU A 60 2.53 4.94 1.01
N LYS A 61 3.78 5.40 0.97
CA LYS A 61 4.91 4.52 0.68
C LYS A 61 4.99 3.39 1.70
N ASP A 62 4.84 3.68 2.98
CA ASP A 62 4.84 2.67 4.04
C ASP A 62 3.69 1.66 3.86
N VAL A 63 2.49 2.15 3.55
CA VAL A 63 1.32 1.28 3.28
C VAL A 63 1.53 0.38 2.07
N LEU A 64 2.21 0.86 1.03
CA LEU A 64 2.51 0.05 -0.17
C LEU A 64 3.51 -1.07 0.10
N PHE A 65 4.38 -0.93 1.12
CA PHE A 65 5.30 -1.99 1.54
C PHE A 65 4.66 -3.00 2.51
N GLU A 66 3.51 -2.68 3.11
CA GLU A 66 2.83 -3.56 4.05
C GLU A 66 2.48 -4.95 3.49
N PRO A 67 1.98 -5.10 2.24
CA PRO A 67 1.73 -6.43 1.67
C PRO A 67 3.01 -7.24 1.45
N ILE A 68 4.13 -6.60 1.14
CA ILE A 68 5.44 -7.25 0.99
C ILE A 68 5.88 -7.81 2.34
N ARG A 69 5.84 -6.98 3.40
CA ARG A 69 6.18 -7.41 4.77
C ARG A 69 5.31 -8.58 5.22
N LYS A 70 3.99 -8.48 5.03
CA LYS A 70 3.06 -9.59 5.33
C LYS A 70 3.35 -10.88 4.59
N THR A 71 3.82 -10.76 3.35
CA THR A 71 4.19 -11.92 2.55
C THR A 71 5.49 -12.54 3.08
N GLN A 72 6.48 -11.72 3.44
CA GLN A 72 7.73 -12.17 4.05
C GLN A 72 7.52 -12.85 5.40
N ASP A 73 6.65 -12.31 6.25
CA ASP A 73 6.36 -12.83 7.59
C ASP A 73 5.35 -14.00 7.58
N ALA A 74 4.80 -14.38 6.41
CA ALA A 74 3.81 -15.43 6.32
C ALA A 74 4.43 -16.83 6.49
N MET A 75 3.77 -17.64 7.31
CA MET A 75 4.15 -19.04 7.58
C MET A 75 3.29 -20.06 6.84
N PHE A 76 2.23 -19.60 6.17
CA PHE A 76 1.31 -20.45 5.43
C PHE A 76 1.00 -19.83 4.08
N PHE A 77 1.03 -20.65 3.04
CA PHE A 77 0.66 -20.27 1.69
C PHE A 77 -0.34 -21.27 1.12
N PHE A 78 -1.23 -20.79 0.26
CA PHE A 78 -2.08 -21.66 -0.54
C PHE A 78 -1.84 -21.35 -2.01
N ARG A 79 -1.95 -22.39 -2.83
CA ARG A 79 -1.85 -22.26 -4.28
C ARG A 79 -3.25 -22.06 -4.84
N SER A 80 -3.48 -20.93 -5.50
CA SER A 80 -4.77 -20.65 -6.14
C SER A 80 -4.78 -21.18 -7.57
N GLU A 81 -5.72 -22.08 -7.88
CA GLU A 81 -5.90 -22.61 -9.25
C GLU A 81 -6.49 -21.53 -10.19
N ASP A 82 -7.39 -20.68 -9.69
CA ASP A 82 -8.04 -19.59 -10.44
C ASP A 82 -7.07 -18.53 -10.99
N GLY A 83 -5.85 -18.45 -10.46
CA GLY A 83 -4.85 -17.42 -10.78
C GLY A 83 -3.71 -17.90 -11.67
N GLY A 84 -3.78 -19.13 -12.20
CA GLY A 84 -2.66 -19.72 -12.96
C GLY A 84 -1.57 -20.32 -12.07
N GLY A 85 -1.90 -20.74 -10.84
CA GLY A 85 -0.98 -21.43 -9.95
C GLY A 85 -0.16 -20.52 -9.04
N THR A 86 -0.57 -19.27 -8.85
CA THR A 86 0.09 -18.30 -7.95
C THR A 86 -0.09 -18.67 -6.48
N TRP A 87 0.99 -18.62 -5.71
CA TRP A 87 1.00 -18.77 -4.26
C TRP A 87 0.57 -17.48 -3.59
N THR A 88 -0.37 -17.56 -2.65
CA THR A 88 -0.83 -16.38 -1.90
C THR A 88 -0.68 -16.67 -0.41
N PRO A 89 -0.14 -15.74 0.39
CA PRO A 89 -0.05 -15.93 1.83
C PRO A 89 -1.45 -16.11 2.42
N CYS A 90 -1.60 -17.01 3.39
CA CYS A 90 -2.87 -17.33 4.06
C CYS A 90 -2.70 -17.50 5.57
N GLY A 91 -3.84 -17.57 6.28
CA GLY A 91 -3.86 -17.98 7.68
C GLY A 91 -3.91 -19.52 7.84
N PRO A 92 -3.62 -20.05 9.03
CA PRO A 92 -3.54 -21.49 9.30
C PRO A 92 -4.87 -22.24 9.15
N LYS A 93 -6.00 -21.54 9.16
CA LYS A 93 -7.36 -22.12 9.10
C LYS A 93 -7.92 -22.23 7.68
N GLN A 94 -7.18 -21.77 6.67
CA GLN A 94 -7.67 -21.79 5.29
C GLN A 94 -7.55 -23.21 4.70
N PRO A 95 -8.60 -23.74 4.05
CA PRO A 95 -8.51 -25.02 3.35
C PRO A 95 -7.44 -24.97 2.26
N GLY A 96 -6.54 -25.96 2.22
CA GLY A 96 -5.42 -25.99 1.28
C GLY A 96 -4.22 -25.13 1.67
N ALA A 97 -4.19 -24.61 2.90
CA ALA A 97 -3.00 -23.95 3.45
C ALA A 97 -1.87 -24.97 3.67
N VAL A 98 -0.74 -24.72 3.03
CA VAL A 98 0.52 -25.44 3.23
C VAL A 98 1.40 -24.59 4.12
N GLN A 99 1.97 -25.20 5.16
CA GLN A 99 2.95 -24.53 6.00
C GLN A 99 4.27 -24.45 5.25
N THR A 100 4.60 -23.26 4.76
CA THR A 100 5.86 -22.97 4.06
C THR A 100 6.16 -21.50 4.19
N THR A 101 7.43 -21.13 4.11
CA THR A 101 7.89 -19.74 4.18
C THR A 101 8.22 -19.20 2.78
N MET A 102 8.35 -17.87 2.66
CA MET A 102 8.80 -17.26 1.40
C MET A 102 10.19 -17.71 0.97
N GLU A 103 11.07 -18.00 1.93
CA GLU A 103 12.46 -18.41 1.66
C GLU A 103 12.50 -19.82 1.05
N GLU A 104 11.66 -20.72 1.57
CA GLU A 104 11.50 -22.08 1.03
C GLU A 104 10.91 -22.06 -0.38
N LEU A 105 9.82 -21.29 -0.59
CA LEU A 105 9.23 -21.12 -1.91
C LEU A 105 10.22 -20.50 -2.91
N ALA A 106 11.08 -19.58 -2.44
CA ALA A 106 12.13 -19.00 -3.27
C ALA A 106 13.23 -20.02 -3.59
N ALA A 107 13.64 -20.87 -2.64
CA ALA A 107 14.61 -21.94 -2.86
C ALA A 107 14.10 -22.99 -3.87
N GLU A 108 12.78 -23.22 -3.93
CA GLU A 108 12.13 -24.07 -4.93
C GLU A 108 11.94 -23.40 -6.30
N GLY A 109 12.37 -22.14 -6.46
CA GLY A 109 12.24 -21.38 -7.71
C GLY A 109 10.81 -20.90 -7.99
N MET A 110 9.94 -20.87 -6.98
CA MET A 110 8.54 -20.45 -7.11
C MET A 110 8.31 -18.98 -6.69
N ALA A 111 9.38 -18.21 -6.43
CA ALA A 111 9.30 -16.80 -6.00
C ALA A 111 8.49 -15.91 -6.96
N ASP A 112 8.68 -16.09 -8.27
CA ASP A 112 7.97 -15.31 -9.30
C ASP A 112 6.48 -15.65 -9.38
N GLN A 113 6.08 -16.77 -8.80
CA GLN A 113 4.71 -17.23 -8.72
C GLN A 113 4.05 -16.82 -7.40
N THR A 114 4.70 -16.00 -6.57
CA THR A 114 4.13 -15.59 -5.29
C THR A 114 3.46 -14.22 -5.39
N SER A 115 2.18 -14.17 -5.01
CA SER A 115 1.40 -12.95 -4.95
C SER A 115 1.68 -12.20 -3.66
N THR A 116 2.07 -10.94 -3.79
CA THR A 116 2.05 -9.97 -2.69
C THR A 116 0.65 -9.37 -2.49
N ARG A 117 -0.35 -9.82 -3.26
CA ARG A 117 -1.70 -9.28 -3.19
C ARG A 117 -2.25 -9.54 -1.80
N SER A 118 -2.57 -8.44 -1.12
CA SER A 118 -3.10 -8.46 0.24
C SER A 118 -4.22 -9.51 0.35
N LEU A 119 -4.05 -10.40 1.34
CA LEU A 119 -5.11 -11.23 1.91
C LEU A 119 -6.44 -10.50 1.78
N ARG A 120 -7.42 -11.09 1.08
CA ARG A 120 -8.76 -10.50 0.93
C ARG A 120 -9.25 -10.01 2.29
N GLY A 121 -9.12 -8.70 2.52
CA GLY A 121 -9.59 -8.03 3.73
C GLY A 121 -11.10 -7.89 3.66
N ARG A 122 -11.80 -9.00 3.87
CA ARG A 122 -13.18 -9.01 4.34
C ARG A 122 -13.24 -9.87 5.61
N ASP A 123 -12.56 -9.40 6.64
CA ASP A 123 -13.01 -9.60 8.01
C ASP A 123 -13.45 -8.22 8.52
N ARG A 124 -14.65 -7.81 8.10
CA ARG A 124 -15.36 -6.69 8.75
C ARG A 124 -15.90 -7.27 10.07
N ARG A 125 -15.23 -6.96 11.17
CA ARG A 125 -15.91 -6.84 12.47
C ARG A 125 -16.25 -5.38 12.72
#